data_AF-A0A0R2QIG2-F1
#
_entry.id   AF-A0A0R2QIG2-F1
#
_cell.length_a   1.000
_cell.length_b   1.000
_cell.length_c   1.000
_cell.angle_alpha   90.00
_cell.angle_beta   90.00
_cell.angle_gamma   90.00
#
_symmetry.space_group_name_H-M   'P 1'
#
loop_
_entity.id
_entity.type
_entity.pdbx_description
1 polymer ?
#
loop_
_entity_poly.entity_id
_entity_poly.type
_entity_poly.pdbx_seq_one_letter_code
_entity_poly.pdbx_strand_id
1 'polypeptide(L)'
;MQKTFAKNPAVLPAVELVRMATINGARALQLDHMIGSLEVGKRADIIILDADSPSLTPNFDPHTTIATCVTRADVRHVIVDGDIVVRDRKCLTIDHKSAVNKVKLLGEQVLASVNNN
;
A
#
# COMPACT_ATOMS: atom_id res chain seq x y z
N MET A 1 16.49 -0.82 -6.91
CA MET A 1 16.34 -0.44 -8.34
C MET A 1 16.71 1.03 -8.59
N GLN A 2 15.98 2.03 -8.08
CA GLN A 2 16.27 3.45 -8.38
C GLN A 2 17.60 4.00 -7.78
N LYS A 3 17.91 3.70 -6.51
CA LYS A 3 19.18 4.11 -5.85
C LYS A 3 20.42 3.43 -6.43
N THR A 4 20.26 2.16 -6.81
CA THR A 4 21.28 1.32 -7.46
C THR A 4 21.65 1.89 -8.83
N PHE A 5 20.65 2.34 -9.59
CA PHE A 5 20.85 2.98 -10.89
C PHE A 5 21.56 4.34 -10.75
N ALA A 6 21.20 5.13 -9.73
CA ALA A 6 21.81 6.44 -9.48
C ALA A 6 23.21 6.37 -8.84
N LYS A 7 23.70 5.16 -8.48
CA LYS A 7 24.97 4.92 -7.73
C LYS A 7 25.17 5.80 -6.50
N ASN A 8 24.09 6.33 -5.94
CA ASN A 8 24.12 7.20 -4.78
C ASN A 8 22.86 6.94 -3.92
N PRO A 9 23.02 6.35 -2.72
CA PRO A 9 21.90 6.01 -1.85
C PRO A 9 21.18 7.25 -1.30
N ALA A 10 21.80 8.44 -1.36
CA ALA A 10 21.23 9.71 -0.90
C ALA A 10 20.26 10.35 -1.90
N VAL A 11 20.18 9.84 -3.13
CA VAL A 11 19.32 10.41 -4.21
C VAL A 11 17.83 10.36 -3.84
N LEU A 12 17.45 9.49 -2.91
CA LEU A 12 16.08 9.46 -2.38
C LEU A 12 16.09 8.96 -0.92
N PRO A 13 16.15 9.87 0.06
CA PRO A 13 16.08 9.52 1.47
C PRO A 13 14.84 8.69 1.79
N ALA A 14 14.94 7.77 2.75
CA ALA A 14 13.83 6.87 3.09
C ALA A 14 12.57 7.65 3.53
N VAL A 15 12.75 8.74 4.27
CA VAL A 15 11.66 9.65 4.66
C VAL A 15 10.94 10.22 3.44
N GLU A 16 11.67 10.61 2.40
CA GLU A 16 11.07 11.13 1.17
C GLU A 16 10.27 10.05 0.43
N LEU A 17 10.75 8.80 0.42
CA LEU A 17 9.96 7.67 -0.11
C LEU A 17 8.64 7.49 0.64
N VAL A 18 8.65 7.55 1.97
CA VAL A 18 7.43 7.47 2.78
C VAL A 18 6.50 8.65 2.48
N ARG A 19 7.03 9.87 2.36
CA ARG A 19 6.24 11.06 1.99
C ARG A 19 5.64 10.92 0.60
N MET A 20 6.39 10.42 -0.37
CA MET A 20 5.91 10.12 -1.73
C MET A 20 4.75 9.12 -1.72
N ALA A 21 4.84 8.07 -0.91
CA ALA A 21 3.78 7.07 -0.77
C ALA A 21 2.54 7.56 0.01
N THR A 22 2.63 8.72 0.68
CA THR A 22 1.58 9.24 1.57
C THR A 22 1.21 10.68 1.23
N ILE A 23 1.71 11.67 1.98
CA ILE A 23 1.30 13.07 1.89
C ILE A 23 1.54 13.70 0.52
N ASN A 24 2.63 13.36 -0.17
CA ASN A 24 2.90 13.92 -1.50
C ASN A 24 1.97 13.30 -2.56
N GLY A 25 1.55 12.05 -2.40
CA GLY A 25 0.48 11.45 -3.21
C GLY A 25 -0.86 12.15 -2.98
N ALA A 26 -1.20 12.46 -1.73
CA ALA A 26 -2.40 13.24 -1.40
C ALA A 26 -2.35 14.66 -2.00
N ARG A 27 -1.19 15.33 -1.94
CA ARG A 27 -0.98 16.66 -2.57
C ARG A 27 -1.14 16.62 -4.09
N ALA A 28 -0.62 15.58 -4.75
CA ALA A 28 -0.77 15.41 -6.19
C ALA A 28 -2.24 15.29 -6.61
N LEU A 29 -3.10 14.77 -5.73
CA LEU A 29 -4.54 14.66 -5.92
C LEU A 29 -5.34 15.82 -5.31
N GLN A 30 -4.67 16.83 -4.71
CA GLN A 30 -5.31 17.94 -3.96
C GLN A 30 -6.17 17.48 -2.77
N LEU A 31 -5.86 16.32 -2.19
CA LEU A 31 -6.57 15.73 -1.05
C LEU A 31 -5.78 15.83 0.27
N ASP A 32 -4.66 16.55 0.29
CA ASP A 32 -3.76 16.64 1.45
C ASP A 32 -4.37 17.34 2.66
N HIS A 33 -5.46 18.09 2.47
CA HIS A 33 -6.27 18.62 3.55
C HIS A 33 -7.16 17.56 4.23
N MET A 34 -7.40 16.41 3.60
CA MET A 34 -8.22 15.32 4.13
C MET A 34 -7.42 14.08 4.51
N ILE A 35 -6.35 13.73 3.79
CA ILE A 35 -5.64 12.44 3.92
C ILE A 35 -4.11 12.60 3.76
N GLY A 36 -3.38 11.49 3.91
CA GLY A 36 -1.94 11.41 3.62
C GLY A 36 -1.02 11.70 4.79
N SER A 37 -1.56 12.08 5.95
CA SER A 37 -0.81 12.25 7.20
C SER A 37 -1.70 12.06 8.42
N LEU A 38 -1.09 11.74 9.56
CA LEU A 38 -1.79 11.58 10.84
C LEU A 38 -1.85 12.93 11.56
N GLU A 39 -2.91 13.70 11.27
CA GLU A 39 -3.15 15.02 11.85
C GLU A 39 -4.62 15.12 12.29
N VAL A 40 -4.89 15.86 13.38
CA VAL A 40 -6.26 16.06 13.87
C VAL A 40 -7.11 16.74 12.79
N GLY A 41 -8.31 16.22 12.56
CA GLY A 41 -9.25 16.72 11.54
C GLY A 41 -9.15 16.03 10.18
N LYS A 42 -8.09 15.24 9.93
CA LYS A 42 -7.99 14.39 8.73
C LYS A 42 -8.74 13.06 8.90
N ARG A 43 -9.10 12.43 7.79
CA ARG A 43 -9.74 11.11 7.77
C ARG A 43 -8.77 10.05 8.31
N ALA A 44 -9.33 9.02 8.92
CA ALA A 44 -8.56 7.90 9.47
C ALA A 44 -8.23 6.87 8.38
N ASP A 45 -7.33 7.25 7.47
CA ASP A 45 -6.75 6.36 6.45
C ASP A 45 -5.39 5.85 6.95
N ILE A 46 -5.39 4.66 7.55
CA ILE A 46 -4.28 4.15 8.36
C ILE A 46 -3.97 2.70 8.01
N ILE A 47 -2.68 2.39 7.86
CA ILE A 47 -2.19 1.00 7.86
C ILE A 47 -1.45 0.73 9.16
N ILE A 48 -1.62 -0.47 9.70
CA ILE A 48 -0.86 -0.97 10.86
C ILE A 48 0.05 -2.08 10.37
N LEU A 49 1.35 -1.90 10.56
CA LEU A 49 2.38 -2.88 10.21
C LEU A 49 2.74 -3.73 11.42
N ASP A 50 3.01 -5.01 11.17
CA ASP A 50 3.53 -5.95 12.16
C ASP A 50 5.06 -5.82 12.25
N ALA A 51 5.54 -4.98 13.15
CA ALA A 51 6.96 -4.67 13.29
C ALA A 51 7.82 -5.88 13.72
N ASP A 52 7.21 -6.89 14.32
CA ASP A 52 7.87 -8.12 14.78
C ASP A 52 7.88 -9.23 13.71
N SER A 53 7.42 -8.93 12.49
CA SER A 53 7.48 -9.90 11.41
C SER A 53 8.93 -10.25 11.07
N PRO A 54 9.20 -11.49 10.60
CA PRO A 54 10.55 -11.87 10.18
C PRO A 54 11.14 -10.98 9.08
N SER A 55 10.29 -10.40 8.23
CA SER A 55 10.69 -9.48 7.15
C SER A 55 11.13 -8.10 7.65
N LEU A 56 10.69 -7.68 8.84
CA LEU A 56 10.99 -6.36 9.41
C LEU A 56 11.95 -6.42 10.60
N THR A 57 12.38 -7.62 11.01
CA THR A 57 13.24 -7.82 12.17
C THR A 57 14.69 -8.12 11.76
N PRO A 58 15.70 -7.42 12.29
CA PRO A 58 15.61 -6.27 13.21
C PRO A 58 15.22 -4.96 12.49
N ASN A 59 14.48 -4.09 13.18
CA ASN A 59 14.10 -2.76 12.68
C ASN A 59 14.96 -1.67 13.36
N PHE A 60 15.91 -1.09 12.62
CA PHE A 60 16.77 -0.01 13.13
C PHE A 60 16.23 1.40 12.86
N ASP A 61 15.56 1.59 11.72
CA ASP A 61 14.95 2.85 11.32
C ASP A 61 13.62 2.56 10.58
N PRO A 62 12.47 2.99 11.12
CA PRO A 62 11.17 2.65 10.55
C PRO A 62 10.98 3.21 9.14
N HIS A 63 11.55 4.37 8.82
CA HIS A 63 11.43 4.94 7.47
C HIS A 63 12.16 4.10 6.43
N THR A 64 13.39 3.68 6.72
CA THR A 64 14.17 2.77 5.86
C THR A 64 13.45 1.44 5.71
N THR A 65 13.00 0.86 6.83
CA THR A 65 12.24 -0.40 6.84
C THR A 65 10.99 -0.32 5.97
N ILE A 66 10.19 0.74 6.09
CA ILE A 66 9.00 0.97 5.24
C ILE A 66 9.39 1.13 3.78
N ALA A 67 10.44 1.90 3.50
CA ALA A 67 10.84 2.23 2.14
C ALA A 67 11.46 1.04 1.36
N THR A 68 12.02 0.04 2.05
CA THR A 68 12.81 -1.02 1.38
C THR A 68 12.41 -2.45 1.71
N CYS A 69 11.81 -2.70 2.87
CA CYS A 69 11.59 -4.06 3.38
C CYS A 69 10.12 -4.46 3.46
N VAL A 70 9.21 -3.50 3.70
CA VAL A 70 7.79 -3.79 3.87
C VAL A 70 7.18 -4.45 2.65
N THR A 71 6.45 -5.54 2.90
CA THR A 71 5.64 -6.27 1.95
C THR A 71 4.18 -6.25 2.38
N ARG A 72 3.29 -6.70 1.49
CA ARG A 72 1.85 -6.88 1.82
C ARG A 72 1.62 -7.83 3.02
N ALA A 73 2.54 -8.75 3.31
CA ALA A 73 2.39 -9.72 4.40
C ALA A 73 2.60 -9.09 5.78
N ASP A 74 3.27 -7.93 5.82
CA ASP A 74 3.56 -7.17 7.03
C ASP A 74 2.37 -6.28 7.44
N VAL A 75 1.41 -6.04 6.55
CA VAL A 75 0.21 -5.24 6.85
C VAL A 75 -0.75 -6.07 7.69
N ARG A 76 -0.93 -5.70 8.96
CA ARG A 76 -1.80 -6.40 9.91
C ARG A 76 -3.25 -5.88 9.85
N HIS A 77 -3.41 -4.56 9.82
CA HIS A 77 -4.72 -3.90 9.74
C HIS A 77 -4.69 -2.77 8.71
N VAL A 78 -5.86 -2.50 8.12
CA VAL A 78 -6.10 -1.35 7.23
C VAL A 78 -7.41 -0.71 7.64
N ILE A 79 -7.37 0.60 7.82
CA ILE A 79 -8.49 1.46 8.20
C ILE A 79 -8.65 2.49 7.08
N VAL A 80 -9.89 2.66 6.61
CA VAL A 80 -10.25 3.64 5.58
C VAL A 80 -11.43 4.43 6.11
N ASP A 81 -11.29 5.75 6.20
CA ASP A 81 -12.31 6.65 6.74
C ASP A 81 -12.84 6.23 8.13
N GLY A 82 -11.99 5.60 8.95
CA GLY A 82 -12.34 5.10 10.29
C GLY A 82 -12.86 3.66 10.34
N ASP A 83 -13.22 3.08 9.20
CA ASP A 83 -13.70 1.69 9.12
C ASP A 83 -12.54 0.72 8.91
N ILE A 84 -12.48 -0.33 9.74
CA ILE A 84 -11.49 -1.41 9.57
C ILE A 84 -11.91 -2.28 8.38
N VAL A 85 -11.15 -2.20 7.28
CA VAL A 85 -11.38 -2.99 6.06
C VAL A 85 -10.49 -4.23 5.96
N VAL A 86 -9.39 -4.27 6.72
CA VAL A 86 -8.54 -5.45 6.92
C VAL A 86 -8.28 -5.62 8.41
N ARG A 87 -8.56 -6.81 8.96
CA ARG A 87 -8.29 -7.15 10.37
C ARG A 87 -7.50 -8.44 10.48
N ASP A 88 -6.38 -8.40 11.19
CA ASP A 88 -5.47 -9.53 11.39
C ASP A 88 -5.18 -10.25 10.06
N ARG A 89 -4.80 -9.46 9.05
CA ARG A 89 -4.49 -9.89 7.68
C ARG A 89 -5.66 -10.48 6.89
N LYS A 90 -6.90 -10.39 7.40
CA LYS A 90 -8.12 -10.81 6.69
C LYS A 90 -8.86 -9.61 6.11
N CYS A 91 -9.09 -9.61 4.81
CA CYS A 91 -9.95 -8.62 4.14
C CYS A 91 -11.41 -8.84 4.57
N LEU A 92 -12.09 -7.75 4.96
CA LEU A 92 -13.46 -7.79 5.46
C LEU A 92 -14.50 -7.36 4.42
N THR A 93 -14.05 -6.77 3.30
CA THR A 93 -14.93 -6.13 2.31
C THR A 93 -15.06 -6.89 1.01
N ILE A 94 -14.20 -7.89 0.76
CA ILE A 94 -14.17 -8.65 -0.49
C ILE A 94 -14.20 -10.16 -0.20
N ASP A 95 -15.16 -10.86 -0.80
CA ASP A 95 -15.08 -12.32 -0.94
C ASP A 95 -14.07 -12.65 -2.04
N HIS A 96 -12.88 -13.04 -1.61
CA HIS A 96 -11.77 -13.37 -2.49
C HIS A 96 -12.11 -14.48 -3.50
N LYS A 97 -12.84 -15.53 -3.10
CA LYS A 97 -13.17 -16.64 -4.01
C LYS A 97 -14.14 -16.18 -5.09
N SER A 98 -15.19 -15.47 -4.68
CA SER A 98 -16.17 -14.91 -5.61
C SER A 98 -15.53 -13.91 -6.57
N ALA A 99 -14.68 -13.01 -6.08
CA ALA A 99 -13.97 -12.03 -6.90
C ALA A 99 -13.07 -12.70 -7.96
N VAL A 100 -12.25 -13.67 -7.56
CA VAL A 100 -11.37 -14.40 -8.50
C VAL A 100 -12.18 -15.17 -9.54
N ASN A 101 -13.28 -15.82 -9.15
CA ASN A 101 -14.12 -16.55 -10.11
C ASN A 101 -14.76 -15.60 -11.13
N LYS A 102 -15.26 -14.44 -10.71
CA LYS A 102 -15.80 -13.43 -11.63
C LYS A 102 -14.75 -12.95 -12.62
N VAL A 103 -13.52 -12.67 -12.15
CA VAL A 103 -12.42 -12.25 -13.02
C VAL A 103 -12.07 -13.33 -14.05
N LYS A 104 -12.05 -14.62 -13.67
CA LYS A 104 -11.81 -15.72 -14.61
C LYS A 104 -12.86 -15.77 -15.72
N LEU A 105 -14.13 -15.67 -15.37
CA LEU A 105 -15.25 -15.68 -16.33
C LEU A 105 -15.19 -14.48 -17.30
N LEU A 106 -14.89 -13.28 -16.78
CA LEU A 106 -14.68 -12.09 -17.60
C LEU A 106 -13.48 -12.24 -18.54
N GLY A 107 -12.41 -12.89 -18.09
CA GLY A 107 -11.22 -13.14 -18.91
C GLY A 107 -11.52 -13.94 -20.17
N GLU A 108 -12.40 -14.94 -20.08
CA GLU A 108 -12.86 -15.72 -21.26
C GLU A 108 -13.56 -14.84 -22.29
N GLN A 109 -14.40 -13.89 -21.83
CA GLN A 109 -15.12 -12.95 -22.69
C GLN A 109 -14.17 -11.94 -23.35
N VAL A 110 -13.21 -11.41 -22.60
CA VAL A 110 -12.20 -10.48 -23.12
C VAL A 110 -11.36 -11.16 -24.20
N LEU A 111 -10.88 -12.39 -23.96
CA LEU A 111 -10.11 -13.15 -24.95
C LEU A 111 -10.91 -13.44 -26.22
N ALA A 112 -12.20 -13.78 -26.09
CA ALA A 112 -13.08 -13.96 -27.24
C ALA A 112 -13.27 -12.66 -28.05
N SER A 113 -13.33 -11.50 -27.40
CA SER A 113 -13.48 -10.21 -28.08
C SER A 113 -12.22 -9.77 -28.86
N VAL A 114 -11.03 -10.20 -28.41
CA VAL A 114 -9.77 -9.90 -29.09
C VAL A 114 -9.57 -10.78 -30.33
N ASN A 115 -10.04 -12.03 -30.31
CA ASN A 115 -9.91 -12.95 -31.45
C ASN A 115 -10.91 -12.70 -32.59
N ASN A 116 -11.94 -11.88 -32.34
CA ASN A 116 -12.96 -11.51 -33.33
C ASN A 116 -12.69 -10.15 -34.02
N ASN A 117 -11.48 -9.60 -33.84
CA ASN A 117 -11.00 -8.34 -34.43
C ASN A 117 -9.73 -8.59 -35.25
#